data_AF-A0A8E2J9Y1-F1
#
_entry.id   AF-A0A8E2J9Y1-F1
#
_cell.length_a   1.000
_cell.length_b   1.000
_cell.length_c   1.000
_cell.angle_alpha   90.00
_cell.angle_beta   90.00
_cell.angle_gamma   90.00
#
_symmetry.space_group_name_H-M   'P 1'
#
loop_
_entity.id
_entity.type
_entity.pdbx_description
1 polymer ?
#
loop_
_entity_poly.entity_id
_entity_poly.type
_entity_poly.pdbx_seq_one_letter_code
_entity_poly.pdbx_strand_id
1 'polypeptide(L)'
;MKRTAFGPNGRENADLQAELEAIVSWRKGFDGLSSLTRSMDESNQLDVDLAILDYLLYKTTDSVLQARLSELDGRRPLEEWEKPEVKVQMTNAWLGFFECHHGADALPLNMTFRAHLLQFAILYASRLNRFNNFTSLGSLARIRENNKLRGDYWGRTPHSPTLKTPFDPTHEFPLQPSTLHAKKLKLRAALCVPDPDPECWAAHYYGSPACPSLYDLLYLLMQLTASRVDAGNWYPTTRWQTLAGEWMLQAVLESYLCHGASGESLINDIFGWGSPPREEKNGDNESARMLRTLFFAQEEAGKEIPGWKKVRRQFIDDLLPEDGSSSSFVESMEAASALHDIVGFERNVLVFLGAMNKSFDKPDLVQVDERRIEGVSEEESREMLAKMGI
;
A
#
# COMPACT_ATOMS: atom_id res chain seq x y z
N MET A 1 2.89 -38.31 -24.22
CA MET A 1 3.01 -38.15 -22.75
C MET A 1 2.99 -36.67 -22.45
N LYS A 2 1.94 -36.23 -21.73
CA LYS A 2 1.59 -34.82 -21.50
C LYS A 2 2.58 -34.17 -20.53
N ARG A 3 3.05 -32.97 -20.87
CA ARG A 3 3.72 -32.03 -19.95
C ARG A 3 2.62 -31.22 -19.24
N THR A 4 2.45 -31.47 -17.96
CA THR A 4 1.81 -30.62 -16.93
C THR A 4 2.93 -29.99 -16.10
N ALA A 5 2.91 -28.79 -15.54
CA ALA A 5 2.03 -27.63 -15.57
C ALA A 5 2.89 -26.45 -15.08
N PHE A 6 2.66 -25.24 -15.61
CA PHE A 6 3.20 -24.01 -15.05
C PHE A 6 2.47 -23.72 -13.72
N GLY A 7 3.22 -23.45 -12.65
CA GLY A 7 2.67 -22.92 -11.39
C GLY A 7 2.27 -21.44 -11.53
N PRO A 8 1.28 -20.96 -10.77
CA PRO A 8 0.72 -19.60 -10.92
C PRO A 8 1.66 -18.46 -10.50
N ASN A 9 2.69 -18.72 -9.68
CA ASN A 9 3.57 -17.67 -9.13
C ASN A 9 4.55 -17.05 -10.13
N GLY A 10 4.81 -17.69 -11.28
CA GLY A 10 5.84 -17.24 -12.23
C GLY A 10 5.42 -16.08 -13.16
N ARG A 11 4.14 -15.69 -13.18
CA ARG A 11 3.65 -14.55 -13.99
C ARG A 11 3.51 -13.26 -13.19
N GLU A 12 3.27 -13.35 -11.88
CA GLU A 12 3.05 -12.20 -11.01
C GLU A 12 4.38 -11.49 -10.66
N ASN A 13 5.50 -12.23 -10.60
CA ASN A 13 6.84 -11.66 -10.43
C ASN A 13 7.25 -10.80 -11.64
N ALA A 14 6.83 -11.18 -12.85
CA ALA A 14 7.11 -10.43 -14.09
C ALA A 14 6.41 -9.07 -14.15
N ASP A 15 5.27 -8.91 -13.46
CA ASP A 15 4.50 -7.67 -13.45
C ASP A 15 5.10 -6.60 -12.53
N LEU A 16 5.73 -7.03 -11.43
CA LEU A 16 6.48 -6.20 -10.48
C LEU A 16 7.89 -5.88 -10.99
N GLN A 17 8.50 -6.86 -11.66
CA GLN A 17 9.78 -6.71 -12.34
C GLN A 17 9.71 -5.70 -13.49
N ALA A 18 8.62 -5.68 -14.25
CA ALA A 18 8.40 -4.65 -15.28
C ALA A 18 8.31 -3.22 -14.70
N GLU A 19 7.91 -3.08 -13.42
CA GLU A 19 7.86 -1.79 -12.72
C GLU A 19 9.25 -1.38 -12.19
N LEU A 20 10.01 -2.34 -11.65
CA LEU A 20 11.43 -2.14 -11.33
C LEU A 20 12.22 -1.79 -12.60
N GLU A 21 11.99 -2.46 -13.73
CA GLU A 21 12.60 -2.15 -15.02
C GLU A 21 12.20 -0.77 -15.56
N ALA A 22 10.95 -0.34 -15.36
CA ALA A 22 10.50 1.00 -15.74
C ALA A 22 11.14 2.11 -14.87
N ILE A 23 11.38 1.83 -13.59
CA ILE A 23 12.13 2.70 -12.67
C ILE A 23 13.63 2.71 -13.01
N VAL A 24 14.20 1.57 -13.40
CA VAL A 24 15.60 1.39 -13.82
C VAL A 24 15.89 2.01 -15.19
N SER A 25 14.92 1.94 -16.13
CA SER A 25 14.99 2.55 -17.46
C SER A 25 15.23 4.06 -17.41
N TRP A 26 14.93 4.72 -16.28
CA TRP A 26 15.09 6.17 -16.15
C TRP A 26 16.52 6.62 -15.88
N ARG A 27 17.47 5.73 -15.50
CA ARG A 27 18.88 6.12 -15.24
C ARG A 27 19.87 4.99 -15.53
N LYS A 28 20.44 5.02 -16.74
CA LYS A 28 21.71 4.33 -17.05
C LYS A 28 22.85 5.07 -16.35
N GLY A 29 23.51 4.43 -15.39
CA GLY A 29 24.71 5.00 -14.80
C GLY A 29 25.20 4.32 -13.52
N PHE A 30 25.33 3.00 -13.48
CA PHE A 30 26.07 2.33 -12.40
C PHE A 30 26.80 1.07 -12.91
N ASP A 31 27.81 1.29 -13.76
CA ASP A 31 28.79 0.26 -14.16
C ASP A 31 29.73 -0.18 -12.99
N GLY A 32 29.58 0.41 -11.80
CA GLY A 32 30.48 0.20 -10.66
C GLY A 32 30.13 -0.98 -9.74
N LEU A 33 28.86 -1.42 -9.68
CA LEU A 33 28.44 -2.50 -8.77
C LEU A 33 28.98 -3.88 -9.21
N SER A 34 29.19 -4.07 -10.50
CA SER A 34 29.74 -5.30 -11.11
C SER A 34 31.20 -5.58 -10.71
N SER A 35 31.87 -4.62 -10.06
CA SER A 35 33.29 -4.72 -9.67
C SER A 35 33.52 -5.21 -8.23
N LEU A 36 32.45 -5.46 -7.47
CA LEU A 36 32.53 -5.91 -6.06
C LEU A 36 32.76 -7.42 -5.88
N THR A 37 33.01 -8.18 -6.95
CA THR A 37 33.28 -9.62 -6.89
C THR A 37 34.69 -9.92 -6.39
N ARG A 38 34.91 -9.77 -5.08
CA ARG A 38 36.11 -10.26 -4.41
C ARG A 38 35.90 -11.72 -4.02
N SER A 39 36.49 -12.65 -4.78
CA SER A 39 36.72 -14.09 -4.49
C SER A 39 36.15 -14.59 -3.14
N MET A 40 34.83 -14.74 -3.05
CA MET A 40 34.15 -15.52 -2.01
C MET A 40 33.57 -16.77 -2.65
N ASP A 41 33.48 -17.85 -1.88
CA ASP A 41 32.79 -19.07 -2.31
C ASP A 41 31.34 -18.71 -2.68
N GLU A 42 30.83 -19.23 -3.80
CA GLU A 42 29.53 -18.82 -4.37
C GLU A 42 28.37 -19.00 -3.38
N SER A 43 28.50 -19.98 -2.48
CA SER A 43 27.54 -20.24 -1.39
C SER A 43 27.45 -19.09 -0.38
N ASN A 44 28.56 -18.42 -0.07
CA ASN A 44 28.59 -17.31 0.90
C ASN A 44 28.20 -15.97 0.25
N GLN A 45 28.30 -15.84 -1.07
CA GLN A 45 27.97 -14.60 -1.77
C GLN A 45 26.46 -14.31 -1.73
N LEU A 46 25.62 -15.34 -1.91
CA LEU A 46 24.16 -15.20 -1.80
C LEU A 46 23.74 -14.70 -0.42
N ASP A 47 24.29 -15.27 0.65
CA ASP A 47 23.97 -14.87 2.03
C ASP A 47 24.35 -13.41 2.31
N VAL A 48 25.51 -12.96 1.81
CA VAL A 48 25.94 -11.56 1.91
C VAL A 48 24.99 -10.64 1.14
N ASP A 49 24.64 -11.01 -0.10
CA ASP A 49 23.77 -10.19 -0.95
C ASP A 49 22.34 -10.10 -0.39
N LEU A 50 21.84 -11.19 0.21
CA LEU A 50 20.58 -11.23 0.95
C LEU A 50 20.63 -10.33 2.18
N ALA A 51 21.69 -10.40 2.99
CA ALA A 51 21.83 -9.56 4.19
C ALA A 51 21.87 -8.06 3.84
N ILE A 52 22.58 -7.68 2.78
CA ILE A 52 22.63 -6.29 2.29
C ILE A 52 21.23 -5.87 1.80
N LEU A 53 20.56 -6.71 1.01
CA LEU A 53 19.24 -6.37 0.48
C LEU A 53 18.21 -6.21 1.61
N ASP A 54 18.20 -7.10 2.61
CA ASP A 54 17.28 -7.03 3.75
C ASP A 54 17.48 -5.75 4.56
N TYR A 55 18.73 -5.35 4.79
CA TYR A 55 19.09 -4.06 5.38
C TYR A 55 18.53 -2.88 4.59
N LEU A 56 18.74 -2.88 3.27
CA LEU A 56 18.29 -1.80 2.39
C LEU A 56 16.76 -1.70 2.37
N LEU A 57 16.05 -2.82 2.23
CA LEU A 57 14.59 -2.86 2.27
C LEU A 57 14.05 -2.28 3.58
N TYR A 58 14.60 -2.71 4.71
CA TYR A 58 14.16 -2.26 6.03
C TYR A 58 14.41 -0.76 6.23
N LYS A 59 15.64 -0.29 6.01
CA LYS A 59 16.04 1.11 6.28
C LYS A 59 15.40 2.08 5.30
N THR A 60 15.23 1.70 4.04
CA THR A 60 14.57 2.55 3.05
C THR A 60 13.08 2.69 3.38
N THR A 61 12.42 1.60 3.77
CA THR A 61 11.01 1.64 4.19
C THR A 61 10.83 2.60 5.36
N ASP A 62 11.65 2.46 6.41
CA ASP A 62 11.58 3.37 7.57
C ASP A 62 11.85 4.83 7.15
N SER A 63 12.85 5.08 6.31
CA SER A 63 13.18 6.43 5.82
C SER A 63 12.01 7.08 5.06
N VAL A 64 11.33 6.33 4.20
CA VAL A 64 10.16 6.82 3.44
C VAL A 64 9.01 7.19 4.38
N LEU A 65 8.71 6.32 5.34
CA LEU A 65 7.62 6.54 6.29
C LEU A 65 7.91 7.73 7.23
N GLN A 66 9.14 7.84 7.75
CA GLN A 66 9.55 8.94 8.62
C GLN A 66 9.56 10.28 7.88
N ALA A 67 9.95 10.30 6.60
CA ALA A 67 9.89 11.50 5.78
C ALA A 67 8.45 12.01 5.66
N ARG A 68 7.51 11.12 5.31
CA ARG A 68 6.10 11.50 5.18
C ARG A 68 5.47 11.93 6.51
N LEU A 69 5.79 11.25 7.61
CA LEU A 69 5.35 11.65 8.95
C LEU A 69 5.89 13.04 9.33
N SER A 70 7.15 13.34 8.99
CA SER A 70 7.76 14.64 9.25
C SER A 70 7.09 15.78 8.47
N GLU A 71 6.71 15.52 7.22
CA GLU A 71 5.93 16.47 6.41
C GLU A 71 4.56 16.76 7.04
N LEU A 72 3.84 15.72 7.47
CA LEU A 72 2.53 15.86 8.14
C LEU A 72 2.60 16.59 9.48
N ASP A 73 3.74 16.51 10.17
CA ASP A 73 4.00 17.26 11.40
C ASP A 73 4.38 18.72 11.13
N GLY A 74 4.49 19.15 9.87
CA GLY A 74 4.92 20.49 9.49
C GLY A 74 6.36 20.80 9.91
N ARG A 75 7.21 19.76 10.06
CA ARG A 75 8.62 19.92 10.44
C ARG A 75 9.40 20.51 9.27
N ARG A 76 10.62 21.00 9.57
CA ARG A 76 11.53 21.54 8.55
C ARG A 76 11.71 20.52 7.41
N PRO A 77 11.90 21.00 6.16
CA PRO A 77 12.33 20.13 5.09
C PRO A 77 13.54 19.31 5.52
N LEU A 78 13.50 18.00 5.25
CA LEU A 78 14.62 17.11 5.47
C LEU A 78 15.84 17.61 4.70
N GLU A 79 17.02 17.47 5.30
CA GLU A 79 18.27 17.71 4.58
C GLU A 79 18.42 16.70 3.43
N GLU A 80 19.17 17.04 2.39
CA GLU A 80 19.30 16.20 1.19
C GLU A 80 19.79 14.77 1.47
N TRP A 81 20.56 14.57 2.56
CA TRP A 81 21.05 13.26 2.98
C TRP A 81 20.03 12.46 3.81
N GLU A 82 19.01 13.11 4.37
CA GLU A 82 17.91 12.49 5.12
C GLU A 82 16.77 12.05 4.19
N LYS A 83 16.73 12.64 2.99
CA LYS A 83 15.75 12.36 1.95
C LYS A 83 15.78 10.88 1.53
N PRO A 84 14.61 10.22 1.44
CA PRO A 84 14.53 8.80 1.12
C PRO A 84 14.97 8.48 -0.32
N GLU A 85 14.99 9.46 -1.24
CA GLU A 85 15.24 9.27 -2.67
C GLU A 85 16.56 8.53 -2.97
N VAL A 86 17.63 8.86 -2.25
CA VAL A 86 18.94 8.21 -2.44
C VAL A 86 18.88 6.75 -2.01
N LYS A 87 18.22 6.46 -0.88
CA LYS A 87 18.06 5.09 -0.37
C LYS A 87 17.15 4.26 -1.26
N VAL A 88 16.08 4.85 -1.80
CA VAL A 88 15.20 4.21 -2.78
C VAL A 88 15.98 3.84 -4.04
N GLN A 89 16.77 4.77 -4.58
CA GLN A 89 17.61 4.50 -5.76
C GLN A 89 18.62 3.37 -5.51
N MET A 90 19.32 3.41 -4.37
CA MET A 90 20.27 2.37 -3.99
C MET A 90 19.59 1.00 -3.82
N THR A 91 18.43 0.96 -3.16
CA THR A 91 17.68 -0.28 -2.96
C THR A 91 17.19 -0.85 -4.28
N ASN A 92 16.68 -0.03 -5.19
CA ASN A 92 16.24 -0.47 -6.52
C ASN A 92 17.41 -0.98 -7.37
N ALA A 93 18.56 -0.32 -7.32
CA ALA A 93 19.76 -0.81 -8.00
C ALA A 93 20.20 -2.17 -7.46
N TRP A 94 20.11 -2.37 -6.14
CA TRP A 94 20.46 -3.64 -5.50
C TRP A 94 19.45 -4.75 -5.82
N LEU A 95 18.14 -4.44 -5.88
CA LEU A 95 17.11 -5.39 -6.33
C LEU A 95 17.39 -5.87 -7.76
N GLY A 96 17.67 -4.96 -8.69
CA GLY A 96 18.00 -5.32 -10.07
C GLY A 96 19.32 -6.09 -10.19
N PHE A 97 20.32 -5.76 -9.37
CA PHE A 97 21.55 -6.54 -9.27
C PHE A 97 21.26 -7.97 -8.79
N PHE A 98 20.54 -8.11 -7.67
CA PHE A 98 20.22 -9.38 -7.05
C PHE A 98 19.46 -10.30 -8.01
N GLU A 99 18.45 -9.76 -8.67
CA GLU A 99 17.64 -10.49 -9.64
C GLU A 99 18.46 -10.97 -10.85
N CYS A 100 19.34 -10.14 -11.38
CA CYS A 100 20.23 -10.52 -12.49
C CYS A 100 21.21 -11.64 -12.10
N HIS A 101 21.69 -11.66 -10.85
CA HIS A 101 22.76 -12.57 -10.41
C HIS A 101 22.21 -13.87 -9.81
N HIS A 102 21.14 -13.81 -9.03
CA HIS A 102 20.60 -14.93 -8.26
C HIS A 102 19.21 -15.39 -8.73
N GLY A 103 18.51 -14.56 -9.51
CA GLY A 103 17.13 -14.80 -9.94
C GLY A 103 16.09 -14.33 -8.91
N ALA A 104 14.90 -13.95 -9.40
CA ALA A 104 13.82 -13.43 -8.56
C ALA A 104 13.32 -14.43 -7.51
N ASP A 105 13.34 -15.73 -7.84
CA ASP A 105 12.87 -16.80 -6.96
C ASP A 105 13.85 -17.12 -5.80
N ALA A 106 15.03 -16.51 -5.78
CA ALA A 106 16.00 -16.68 -4.70
C ALA A 106 15.67 -15.88 -3.43
N LEU A 107 14.68 -14.97 -3.49
CA LEU A 107 14.26 -14.19 -2.33
C LEU A 107 13.46 -15.02 -1.32
N PRO A 108 13.87 -15.04 -0.04
CA PRO A 108 13.06 -15.59 1.04
C PRO A 108 11.72 -14.85 1.20
N LEU A 109 10.68 -15.56 1.66
CA LEU A 109 9.31 -15.01 1.78
C LEU A 109 9.22 -13.72 2.61
N ASN A 110 9.99 -13.61 3.69
CA ASN A 110 10.06 -12.40 4.52
C ASN A 110 10.65 -11.21 3.73
N MET A 111 11.67 -11.45 2.91
CA MET A 111 12.27 -10.40 2.07
C MET A 111 11.37 -10.02 0.89
N THR A 112 10.68 -10.99 0.29
CA THR A 112 9.63 -10.71 -0.71
C THR A 112 8.56 -9.80 -0.11
N PHE A 113 8.09 -10.10 1.11
CA PHE A 113 7.16 -9.24 1.82
C PHE A 113 7.73 -7.84 2.07
N ARG A 114 8.99 -7.72 2.54
CA ARG A 114 9.62 -6.40 2.77
C ARG A 114 9.77 -5.60 1.48
N ALA A 115 10.04 -6.25 0.35
CA ALA A 115 10.07 -5.60 -0.96
C ALA A 115 8.69 -5.03 -1.35
N HIS A 116 7.63 -5.82 -1.20
CA HIS A 116 6.26 -5.35 -1.43
C HIS A 116 5.85 -4.22 -0.46
N LEU A 117 6.26 -4.31 0.80
CA LEU A 117 6.02 -3.27 1.80
C LEU A 117 6.71 -1.96 1.41
N LEU A 118 7.98 -2.01 1.00
CA LEU A 118 8.71 -0.84 0.55
C LEU A 118 8.02 -0.19 -0.65
N GLN A 119 7.66 -0.99 -1.65
CA GLN A 119 6.96 -0.50 -2.84
C GLN A 119 5.65 0.19 -2.48
N PHE A 120 4.81 -0.45 -1.65
CA PHE A 120 3.56 0.16 -1.18
C PHE A 120 3.81 1.46 -0.40
N ALA A 121 4.81 1.47 0.49
CA ALA A 121 5.16 2.65 1.27
C ALA A 121 5.61 3.82 0.38
N ILE A 122 6.44 3.56 -0.63
CA ILE A 122 6.84 4.55 -1.62
C ILE A 122 5.62 5.08 -2.37
N LEU A 123 4.77 4.19 -2.90
CA LEU A 123 3.57 4.58 -3.66
C LEU A 123 2.64 5.44 -2.80
N TYR A 124 2.34 5.00 -1.59
CA TYR A 124 1.45 5.71 -0.68
C TYR A 124 2.02 7.07 -0.27
N ALA A 125 3.28 7.12 0.17
CA ALA A 125 3.91 8.36 0.63
C ALA A 125 4.10 9.39 -0.49
N SER A 126 4.31 8.94 -1.73
CA SER A 126 4.56 9.81 -2.88
C SER A 126 3.32 10.13 -3.72
N ARG A 127 2.16 9.51 -3.46
CA ARG A 127 0.95 9.61 -4.32
C ARG A 127 0.48 11.04 -4.59
N LEU A 128 0.75 11.96 -3.66
CA LEU A 128 0.32 13.37 -3.76
C LEU A 128 1.41 14.26 -4.37
N ASN A 129 2.62 13.77 -4.59
CA ASN A 129 3.73 14.54 -5.13
C ASN A 129 3.81 14.37 -6.64
N ARG A 130 3.52 15.43 -7.40
CA ARG A 130 3.53 15.38 -8.88
C ARG A 130 4.90 15.20 -9.51
N PHE A 131 5.98 15.48 -8.79
CA PHE A 131 7.35 15.44 -9.32
C PHE A 131 8.09 14.16 -8.95
N ASN A 132 7.76 13.60 -7.79
CA ASN A 132 8.38 12.40 -7.25
C ASN A 132 7.36 11.27 -7.07
N ASN A 133 6.32 11.18 -7.93
CA ASN A 133 5.46 10.00 -7.94
C ASN A 133 6.21 8.84 -8.62
N PHE A 134 6.56 7.82 -7.85
CA PHE A 134 7.33 6.68 -8.35
C PHE A 134 6.48 5.70 -9.19
N THR A 135 5.27 6.07 -9.59
CA THR A 135 4.32 5.23 -10.31
C THR A 135 4.31 5.58 -11.80
N SER A 136 4.56 4.60 -12.66
CA SER A 136 4.38 4.79 -14.10
C SER A 136 2.89 4.77 -14.48
N LEU A 137 2.52 5.43 -15.59
CA LEU A 137 1.16 5.38 -16.13
C LEU A 137 0.72 3.94 -16.45
N GLY A 138 1.63 3.10 -16.92
CA GLY A 138 1.36 1.69 -17.22
C GLY A 138 1.06 0.87 -15.96
N SER A 139 1.85 1.06 -14.90
CA SER A 139 1.63 0.42 -13.60
C SER A 139 0.27 0.79 -13.03
N LEU A 140 -0.05 2.09 -13.04
CA LEU A 140 -1.31 2.59 -12.50
C LEU A 140 -2.52 2.12 -13.31
N ALA A 141 -2.40 2.02 -14.63
CA ALA A 141 -3.43 1.42 -15.49
C ALA A 141 -3.68 -0.05 -15.13
N ARG A 142 -2.61 -0.81 -14.83
CA ARG A 142 -2.72 -2.22 -14.41
C ARG A 142 -3.38 -2.36 -13.03
N ILE A 143 -3.03 -1.50 -12.06
CA ILE A 143 -3.69 -1.47 -10.75
C ILE A 143 -5.20 -1.23 -10.92
N ARG A 144 -5.58 -0.28 -11.78
CA ARG A 144 -6.98 0.01 -12.10
C ARG A 144 -7.68 -1.15 -12.79
N GLU A 145 -6.99 -1.85 -13.68
CA GLU A 145 -7.50 -3.08 -14.31
C GLU A 145 -7.75 -4.18 -13.26
N ASN A 146 -6.83 -4.39 -12.31
CA ASN A 146 -7.02 -5.34 -11.22
C ASN A 146 -8.22 -4.97 -10.33
N ASN A 147 -8.37 -3.69 -9.98
CA ASN A 147 -9.53 -3.20 -9.26
C ASN A 147 -10.85 -3.45 -10.01
N LYS A 148 -10.85 -3.22 -11.33
CA LYS A 148 -12.00 -3.50 -12.20
C LYS A 148 -12.32 -4.99 -12.25
N LEU A 149 -11.32 -5.85 -12.46
CA LEU A 149 -11.50 -7.30 -12.47
C LEU A 149 -12.06 -7.82 -11.14
N ARG A 150 -11.61 -7.25 -10.02
CA ARG A 150 -12.16 -7.53 -8.69
C ARG A 150 -13.61 -7.04 -8.57
N GLY A 151 -13.94 -5.83 -9.02
CA GLY A 151 -15.31 -5.32 -9.06
C GLY A 151 -16.25 -6.18 -9.90
N ASP A 152 -15.81 -6.60 -11.10
CA ASP A 152 -16.55 -7.49 -11.98
C ASP A 152 -16.77 -8.88 -11.36
N TYR A 153 -15.77 -9.41 -10.65
CA TYR A 153 -15.90 -10.64 -9.89
C TYR A 153 -16.95 -10.48 -8.78
N TRP A 154 -16.86 -9.39 -8.02
CA TRP A 154 -17.77 -9.06 -6.93
C TRP A 154 -19.22 -8.93 -7.41
N GLY A 155 -19.48 -8.16 -8.48
CA GLY A 155 -20.82 -7.97 -9.03
C GLY A 155 -21.48 -9.24 -9.60
N ARG A 156 -20.73 -10.33 -9.80
CA ARG A 156 -21.28 -11.65 -10.19
C ARG A 156 -21.63 -12.52 -8.98
N THR A 157 -21.21 -12.14 -7.78
CA THR A 157 -21.50 -12.89 -6.55
C THR A 157 -22.82 -12.41 -5.93
N PRO A 158 -23.63 -13.31 -5.33
CA PRO A 158 -24.87 -12.90 -4.68
C PRO A 158 -24.56 -12.08 -3.43
N HIS A 159 -24.78 -10.77 -3.49
CA HIS A 159 -24.61 -9.88 -2.34
C HIS A 159 -25.67 -8.78 -2.31
N SER A 160 -25.92 -8.24 -1.12
CA SER A 160 -26.68 -7.00 -1.00
C SER A 160 -25.81 -5.83 -1.50
N PRO A 161 -26.39 -4.86 -2.22
CA PRO A 161 -25.67 -3.62 -2.50
C PRO A 161 -25.35 -2.90 -1.19
N THR A 162 -24.26 -2.13 -1.20
CA THR A 162 -23.86 -1.25 -0.10
C THR A 162 -24.92 -0.18 0.12
N LEU A 163 -25.39 0.43 -0.98
CA LEU A 163 -26.48 1.39 -0.99
C LEU A 163 -27.83 0.68 -1.15
N LYS A 164 -28.81 1.08 -0.33
CA LYS A 164 -30.22 0.67 -0.51
C LYS A 164 -30.97 1.63 -1.44
N THR A 165 -30.58 2.90 -1.41
CA THR A 165 -31.16 3.98 -2.20
C THR A 165 -30.09 4.52 -3.14
N PRO A 166 -30.37 4.66 -4.44
CA PRO A 166 -29.43 5.23 -5.39
C PRO A 166 -29.27 6.74 -5.13
N PHE A 167 -28.10 7.28 -5.50
CA PHE A 167 -27.86 8.72 -5.52
C PHE A 167 -28.82 9.44 -6.46
N ASP A 168 -29.12 10.70 -6.18
CA ASP A 168 -29.74 11.58 -7.17
C ASP A 168 -28.67 12.05 -8.17
N PRO A 169 -28.70 11.56 -9.42
CA PRO A 169 -27.67 11.88 -10.42
C PRO A 169 -27.77 13.32 -10.92
N THR A 170 -28.84 14.05 -10.61
CA THR A 170 -29.07 15.41 -11.12
C THR A 170 -28.66 16.50 -10.13
N HIS A 171 -28.65 16.18 -8.84
CA HIS A 171 -28.48 17.19 -7.79
C HIS A 171 -27.37 16.91 -6.78
N GLU A 172 -26.84 15.68 -6.70
CA GLU A 172 -25.84 15.33 -5.70
C GLU A 172 -24.44 15.13 -6.28
N PHE A 173 -24.28 14.23 -7.25
CA PHE A 173 -22.98 13.90 -7.82
C PHE A 173 -22.99 13.82 -9.35
N PRO A 174 -21.92 14.29 -10.02
CA PRO A 174 -20.70 14.86 -9.45
C PRO A 174 -20.90 16.30 -8.95
N LEU A 175 -20.07 16.72 -7.99
CA LEU A 175 -20.07 18.10 -7.51
C LEU A 175 -19.62 19.07 -8.62
N GLN A 176 -19.97 20.35 -8.46
CA GLN A 176 -19.53 21.40 -9.38
C GLN A 176 -17.99 21.51 -9.42
N PRO A 177 -17.38 21.78 -10.59
CA PRO A 177 -15.92 21.84 -10.73
C PRO A 177 -15.22 22.80 -9.77
N SER A 178 -15.84 23.96 -9.49
CA SER A 178 -15.31 24.93 -8.52
C SER A 178 -15.30 24.39 -7.09
N THR A 179 -16.34 23.65 -6.71
CA THR A 179 -16.42 22.98 -5.40
C THR A 179 -15.36 21.91 -5.29
N LEU A 180 -15.20 21.06 -6.31
CA LEU A 180 -14.14 20.05 -6.35
C LEU A 180 -12.76 20.69 -6.20
N HIS A 181 -12.45 21.74 -6.99
CA HIS A 181 -11.18 22.45 -6.90
C HIS A 181 -10.89 23.00 -5.51
N ALA A 182 -11.88 23.63 -4.87
CA ALA A 182 -11.74 24.12 -3.49
C ALA A 182 -11.49 23.00 -2.48
N LYS A 183 -12.18 21.84 -2.62
CA LYS A 183 -11.96 20.66 -1.77
C LYS A 183 -10.55 20.10 -1.94
N LYS A 184 -10.04 20.02 -3.19
CA LYS A 184 -8.66 19.59 -3.47
C LYS A 184 -7.64 20.51 -2.80
N LEU A 185 -7.80 21.84 -2.91
CA LEU A 185 -6.89 22.80 -2.26
C LEU A 185 -6.92 22.67 -0.72
N LYS A 186 -8.11 22.47 -0.13
CA LYS A 186 -8.26 22.23 1.31
C LYS A 186 -7.55 20.95 1.73
N LEU A 187 -7.72 19.86 0.97
CA LEU A 187 -7.05 18.59 1.22
C LEU A 187 -5.52 18.73 1.15
N ARG A 188 -5.02 19.40 0.11
CA ARG A 188 -3.58 19.69 -0.07
C ARG A 188 -2.99 20.37 1.16
N ALA A 189 -3.69 21.39 1.67
CA ALA A 189 -3.27 22.13 2.84
C ALA A 189 -3.29 21.26 4.10
N ALA A 190 -4.33 20.45 4.30
CA ALA A 190 -4.44 19.54 5.44
C ALA A 190 -3.33 18.48 5.45
N LEU A 191 -2.93 17.98 4.28
CA LEU A 191 -1.92 16.92 4.12
C LEU A 191 -0.50 17.42 3.89
N CYS A 192 -0.26 18.73 4.08
CA CYS A 192 1.04 19.37 3.92
C CYS A 192 1.76 18.97 2.62
N VAL A 193 1.03 18.88 1.50
CA VAL A 193 1.60 18.38 0.24
C VAL A 193 2.65 19.37 -0.28
N PRO A 194 3.91 18.92 -0.52
CA PRO A 194 5.00 19.79 -0.94
C PRO A 194 4.93 20.09 -2.44
N ASP A 195 3.94 20.89 -2.85
CA ASP A 195 3.83 21.36 -4.24
C ASP A 195 4.05 22.89 -4.33
N PRO A 196 5.00 23.37 -5.15
CA PRO A 196 5.26 24.80 -5.37
C PRO A 196 4.11 25.54 -6.08
N ASP A 197 3.20 24.83 -6.77
CA ASP A 197 2.05 25.41 -7.46
C ASP A 197 0.75 24.68 -7.05
N PRO A 198 0.11 25.12 -5.96
CA PRO A 198 -1.12 24.52 -5.44
C PRO A 198 -2.27 24.48 -6.46
N GLU A 199 -2.37 25.52 -7.29
CA GLU A 199 -3.44 25.68 -8.27
C GLU A 199 -3.29 24.67 -9.41
N CYS A 200 -2.08 24.58 -9.97
CA CYS A 200 -1.77 23.57 -10.99
C CYS A 200 -1.92 22.15 -10.45
N TRP A 201 -1.50 21.90 -9.20
CA TRP A 201 -1.68 20.60 -8.55
C TRP A 201 -3.15 20.20 -8.48
N ALA A 202 -4.04 21.09 -8.01
CA ALA A 202 -5.46 20.81 -7.87
C ALA A 202 -6.19 20.70 -9.22
N ALA A 203 -5.82 21.53 -10.20
CA ALA A 203 -6.47 21.58 -11.50
C ALA A 203 -6.04 20.43 -12.43
N HIS A 204 -4.76 20.04 -12.39
CA HIS A 204 -4.17 19.19 -13.43
C HIS A 204 -3.56 17.88 -12.94
N TYR A 205 -3.16 17.79 -11.67
CA TYR A 205 -2.54 16.57 -11.15
C TYR A 205 -3.50 15.72 -10.33
N TYR A 206 -4.08 16.29 -9.26
CA TYR A 206 -4.87 15.51 -8.31
C TYR A 206 -6.23 15.12 -8.89
N GLY A 207 -6.51 13.82 -8.92
CA GLY A 207 -7.64 13.21 -9.65
C GLY A 207 -7.39 13.00 -11.15
N SER A 208 -6.19 13.28 -11.65
CA SER A 208 -5.81 12.93 -13.03
C SER A 208 -5.48 11.44 -13.17
N PRO A 209 -5.43 10.91 -14.40
CA PRO A 209 -4.97 9.53 -14.63
C PRO A 209 -3.56 9.23 -14.13
N ALA A 210 -2.72 10.25 -13.86
CA ALA A 210 -1.34 10.09 -13.38
C ALA A 210 -1.21 10.08 -11.85
N CYS A 211 -2.28 10.42 -11.12
CA CYS A 211 -2.28 10.43 -9.65
C CYS A 211 -2.95 9.16 -9.13
N PRO A 212 -2.27 8.35 -8.29
CA PRO A 212 -2.89 7.21 -7.61
C PRO A 212 -3.92 7.67 -6.56
N SER A 213 -5.15 7.16 -6.67
CA SER A 213 -6.19 7.36 -5.65
C SER A 213 -6.09 6.34 -4.51
N LEU A 214 -6.72 6.62 -3.38
CA LEU A 214 -6.89 5.66 -2.28
C LEU A 214 -7.65 4.41 -2.73
N TYR A 215 -8.56 4.53 -3.70
CA TYR A 215 -9.20 3.37 -4.32
C TYR A 215 -8.22 2.53 -5.14
N ASP A 216 -7.33 3.18 -5.92
CA ASP A 216 -6.27 2.49 -6.65
C ASP A 216 -5.38 1.69 -5.67
N LEU A 217 -4.99 2.31 -4.55
CA LEU A 217 -4.12 1.71 -3.55
C LEU A 217 -4.82 0.71 -2.62
N LEU A 218 -6.15 0.67 -2.57
CA LEU A 218 -6.91 -0.25 -1.70
C LEU A 218 -6.60 -1.72 -2.04
N TYR A 219 -6.54 -2.07 -3.33
CA TYR A 219 -6.17 -3.43 -3.76
C TYR A 219 -4.78 -3.82 -3.25
N LEU A 220 -3.81 -2.93 -3.41
CA LEU A 220 -2.42 -3.18 -2.99
C LEU A 220 -2.29 -3.32 -1.47
N LEU A 221 -3.07 -2.55 -0.70
CA LEU A 221 -3.12 -2.72 0.76
C LEU A 221 -3.65 -4.10 1.15
N MET A 222 -4.71 -4.56 0.49
CA MET A 222 -5.27 -5.90 0.72
C MET A 222 -4.28 -6.99 0.30
N GLN A 223 -3.58 -6.81 -0.81
CA GLN A 223 -2.53 -7.74 -1.25
C GLN A 223 -1.39 -7.82 -0.25
N LEU A 224 -0.84 -6.68 0.16
CA LEU A 224 0.24 -6.59 1.15
C LEU A 224 -0.16 -7.27 2.47
N THR A 225 -1.37 -7.02 2.95
CA THR A 225 -1.86 -7.59 4.21
C THR A 225 -2.12 -9.08 4.10
N ALA A 226 -2.65 -9.57 2.97
CA ALA A 226 -2.81 -11.00 2.72
C ALA A 226 -1.44 -11.71 2.67
N SER A 227 -0.47 -11.13 1.95
CA SER A 227 0.91 -11.64 1.93
C SER A 227 1.54 -11.70 3.32
N ARG A 228 1.21 -10.74 4.21
CA ARG A 228 1.68 -10.80 5.60
C ARG A 228 1.09 -11.97 6.37
N VAL A 229 -0.20 -12.26 6.20
CA VAL A 229 -0.84 -13.44 6.81
C VAL A 229 -0.16 -14.72 6.31
N ASP A 230 0.05 -14.83 5.00
CA ASP A 230 0.67 -16.00 4.37
C ASP A 230 2.11 -16.22 4.85
N ALA A 231 2.85 -15.14 5.13
CA ALA A 231 4.19 -15.21 5.70
C ALA A 231 4.23 -15.64 7.19
N GLY A 232 3.07 -15.83 7.83
CA GLY A 232 2.93 -16.45 9.16
C GLY A 232 3.03 -15.49 10.35
N ASN A 233 2.47 -15.88 11.50
CA ASN A 233 2.51 -15.12 12.76
C ASN A 233 1.87 -13.72 12.74
N TRP A 234 0.94 -13.47 11.82
CA TRP A 234 0.12 -12.26 11.82
C TRP A 234 -1.30 -12.57 11.38
N TYR A 235 -2.27 -11.92 12.02
CA TYR A 235 -3.70 -12.09 11.74
C TYR A 235 -4.42 -10.75 11.77
N PRO A 236 -5.47 -10.57 10.95
CA PRO A 236 -6.34 -9.39 10.97
C PRO A 236 -6.88 -9.07 12.37
N THR A 237 -6.31 -8.04 13.02
CA THR A 237 -6.78 -7.56 14.32
C THR A 237 -7.98 -6.63 14.18
N THR A 238 -8.72 -6.38 15.28
CA THR A 238 -9.78 -5.35 15.28
C THR A 238 -9.25 -3.98 14.86
N ARG A 239 -8.02 -3.62 15.26
CA ARG A 239 -7.39 -2.36 14.85
C ARG A 239 -7.16 -2.30 13.33
N TRP A 240 -6.71 -3.41 12.74
CA TRP A 240 -6.58 -3.50 11.28
C TRP A 240 -7.94 -3.43 10.58
N GLN A 241 -8.97 -4.11 11.10
CA GLN A 241 -10.32 -4.04 10.54
C GLN A 241 -10.84 -2.61 10.56
N THR A 242 -10.65 -1.86 11.65
CA THR A 242 -11.02 -0.44 11.73
C THR A 242 -10.26 0.39 10.70
N LEU A 243 -8.94 0.20 10.57
CA LEU A 243 -8.14 0.91 9.56
C LEU A 243 -8.59 0.60 8.13
N ALA A 244 -8.92 -0.65 7.83
CA ALA A 244 -9.43 -1.07 6.53
C ALA A 244 -10.79 -0.45 6.21
N GLY A 245 -11.68 -0.38 7.20
CA GLY A 245 -12.98 0.30 7.05
C GLY A 245 -12.84 1.82 6.87
N GLU A 246 -11.95 2.45 7.65
CA GLU A 246 -11.63 3.88 7.51
C GLU A 246 -11.01 4.18 6.14
N TRP A 247 -10.14 3.31 5.63
CA TRP A 247 -9.59 3.44 4.27
C TRP A 247 -10.69 3.43 3.21
N MET A 248 -11.64 2.49 3.30
CA MET A 248 -12.78 2.43 2.39
C MET A 248 -13.61 3.71 2.46
N LEU A 249 -13.85 4.23 3.67
CA LEU A 249 -14.52 5.51 3.86
C LEU A 249 -13.75 6.66 3.18
N GLN A 250 -12.45 6.78 3.44
CA GLN A 250 -11.62 7.85 2.86
C GLN A 250 -11.50 7.73 1.34
N ALA A 251 -11.47 6.51 0.79
CA ALA A 251 -11.49 6.29 -0.65
C ALA A 251 -12.80 6.75 -1.31
N VAL A 252 -13.95 6.58 -0.63
CA VAL A 252 -15.23 7.13 -1.09
C VAL A 252 -15.19 8.66 -1.03
N LEU A 253 -14.81 9.24 0.12
CA LEU A 253 -14.73 10.69 0.27
C LEU A 253 -13.81 11.33 -0.78
N GLU A 254 -12.64 10.76 -1.01
CA GLU A 254 -11.70 11.22 -2.03
C GLU A 254 -12.33 11.15 -3.43
N SER A 255 -12.97 10.03 -3.76
CA SER A 255 -13.54 9.81 -5.09
C SER A 255 -14.69 10.77 -5.39
N TYR A 256 -15.65 10.94 -4.46
CA TYR A 256 -16.85 11.74 -4.70
C TYR A 256 -16.62 13.23 -4.42
N LEU A 257 -15.90 13.60 -3.34
CA LEU A 257 -15.71 15.00 -2.94
C LEU A 257 -14.51 15.67 -3.61
N CYS A 258 -13.54 14.91 -4.14
CA CYS A 258 -12.36 15.48 -4.81
C CYS A 258 -12.24 15.11 -6.28
N HIS A 259 -12.51 13.86 -6.66
CA HIS A 259 -12.34 13.39 -8.05
C HIS A 259 -13.60 13.52 -8.92
N GLY A 260 -14.75 13.81 -8.33
CA GLY A 260 -16.01 13.97 -9.06
C GLY A 260 -16.57 12.64 -9.56
N ALA A 261 -16.43 11.57 -8.78
CA ALA A 261 -17.13 10.31 -9.04
C ALA A 261 -18.66 10.53 -9.03
N SER A 262 -19.37 9.66 -9.75
CA SER A 262 -20.83 9.68 -9.85
C SER A 262 -21.38 8.25 -9.92
N GLY A 263 -22.67 8.09 -9.63
CA GLY A 263 -23.33 6.79 -9.57
C GLY A 263 -22.88 5.93 -8.39
N GLU A 264 -23.48 4.75 -8.24
CA GLU A 264 -23.33 3.88 -7.05
C GLU A 264 -22.29 2.76 -7.18
N SER A 265 -21.77 2.51 -8.38
CA SER A 265 -20.87 1.40 -8.64
C SER A 265 -19.60 1.49 -7.79
N LEU A 266 -19.00 2.67 -7.70
CA LEU A 266 -17.72 2.85 -7.03
C LEU A 266 -17.80 2.62 -5.51
N ILE A 267 -18.84 3.11 -4.84
CA ILE A 267 -19.03 2.84 -3.40
C ILE A 267 -19.34 1.36 -3.13
N ASN A 268 -20.11 0.71 -4.01
CA ASN A 268 -20.34 -0.73 -3.94
C ASN A 268 -19.04 -1.52 -4.14
N ASP A 269 -18.17 -1.06 -5.04
CA ASP A 269 -16.86 -1.65 -5.28
C ASP A 269 -15.93 -1.48 -4.09
N ILE A 270 -15.80 -0.27 -3.56
CA ILE A 270 -14.95 0.07 -2.42
C ILE A 270 -15.34 -0.73 -1.17
N PHE A 271 -16.64 -0.89 -0.89
CA PHE A 271 -17.11 -1.67 0.27
C PHE A 271 -17.39 -3.14 -0.03
N GLY A 272 -17.10 -3.60 -1.25
CA GLY A 272 -17.29 -5.00 -1.67
C GLY A 272 -16.33 -5.99 -1.00
N TRP A 273 -15.39 -5.53 -0.19
CA TRP A 273 -14.46 -6.40 0.53
C TRP A 273 -15.12 -7.13 1.70
N GLY A 274 -14.75 -8.40 1.86
CA GLY A 274 -15.16 -9.27 2.96
C GLY A 274 -16.59 -9.79 2.87
N SER A 275 -17.06 -10.11 1.66
CA SER A 275 -18.30 -10.87 1.45
C SER A 275 -17.99 -12.03 0.50
N PRO A 276 -18.37 -13.27 0.83
CA PRO A 276 -17.85 -14.43 0.11
C PRO A 276 -18.69 -14.76 -1.14
N PRO A 277 -18.06 -15.25 -2.21
CA PRO A 277 -18.71 -16.22 -3.09
C PRO A 277 -19.02 -17.49 -2.27
N ARG A 278 -20.22 -18.05 -2.45
CA ARG A 278 -20.71 -19.19 -1.66
C ARG A 278 -19.88 -20.49 -1.75
N GLU A 279 -19.01 -20.64 -2.75
CA GLU A 279 -18.26 -21.88 -3.00
C GLU A 279 -16.87 -21.56 -3.57
N GLU A 280 -15.82 -22.21 -3.04
CA GLU A 280 -14.52 -22.26 -3.71
C GLU A 280 -14.69 -23.00 -5.04
N LYS A 281 -14.39 -22.32 -6.15
CA LYS A 281 -14.35 -22.96 -7.46
C LYS A 281 -12.90 -23.20 -7.83
N ASN A 282 -12.63 -24.35 -8.46
CA ASN A 282 -11.35 -24.60 -9.12
C ASN A 282 -11.06 -23.43 -10.08
N GLY A 283 -9.99 -22.67 -9.82
CA GLY A 283 -9.63 -21.48 -10.59
C GLY A 283 -9.99 -20.13 -9.95
N ASP A 284 -10.20 -20.07 -8.63
CA ASP A 284 -10.32 -18.80 -7.90
C ASP A 284 -9.13 -17.87 -8.20
N ASN A 285 -9.46 -16.61 -8.48
CA ASN A 285 -8.47 -15.57 -8.75
C ASN A 285 -7.81 -15.08 -7.44
N GLU A 286 -6.71 -14.34 -7.57
CA GLU A 286 -5.97 -13.79 -6.43
C GLU A 286 -6.88 -12.97 -5.50
N SER A 287 -7.81 -12.20 -6.05
CA SER A 287 -8.82 -11.43 -5.30
C SER A 287 -9.65 -12.31 -4.36
N ALA A 288 -10.12 -13.46 -4.82
CA ALA A 288 -10.90 -14.39 -4.01
C ALA A 288 -10.05 -14.99 -2.86
N ARG A 289 -8.79 -15.30 -3.15
CA ARG A 289 -7.82 -15.76 -2.14
C ARG A 289 -7.60 -14.70 -1.06
N MET A 290 -7.29 -13.46 -1.44
CA MET A 290 -7.09 -12.35 -0.50
C MET A 290 -8.32 -12.08 0.37
N LEU A 291 -9.52 -12.10 -0.24
CA LEU A 291 -10.78 -11.95 0.48
C LEU A 291 -10.90 -13.00 1.58
N ARG A 292 -10.65 -14.28 1.26
CA ARG A 292 -10.66 -15.38 2.21
C ARG A 292 -9.62 -15.22 3.32
N THR A 293 -8.38 -14.91 2.95
CA THR A 293 -7.27 -14.75 3.90
C THR A 293 -7.54 -13.64 4.93
N LEU A 294 -8.15 -12.53 4.50
CA LEU A 294 -8.26 -11.33 5.33
C LEU A 294 -9.58 -11.19 6.09
N PHE A 295 -10.67 -11.72 5.54
CA PHE A 295 -12.00 -11.40 6.04
C PHE A 295 -12.80 -12.63 6.49
N PHE A 296 -12.27 -13.85 6.35
CA PHE A 296 -12.98 -15.08 6.76
C PHE A 296 -12.24 -15.83 7.85
N ALA A 297 -13.02 -16.44 8.76
CA ALA A 297 -12.48 -17.30 9.79
C ALA A 297 -11.92 -18.59 9.16
N GLN A 298 -10.67 -18.94 9.46
CA GLN A 298 -10.04 -20.15 8.93
C GLN A 298 -10.76 -21.43 9.40
N GLU A 299 -11.36 -21.40 10.59
CA GLU A 299 -12.02 -22.56 11.21
C GLU A 299 -13.48 -22.75 10.75
N GLU A 300 -14.12 -21.71 10.21
CA GLU A 300 -15.53 -21.73 9.85
C GLU A 300 -15.73 -21.26 8.41
N ALA A 301 -15.71 -22.23 7.48
CA ALA A 301 -15.85 -21.97 6.05
C ALA A 301 -17.07 -21.07 5.76
N GLY A 302 -16.80 -19.92 5.14
CA GLY A 302 -17.81 -18.95 4.71
C GLY A 302 -18.31 -17.99 5.79
N LYS A 303 -17.77 -18.00 7.02
CA LYS A 303 -18.09 -16.97 8.03
C LYS A 303 -17.05 -15.85 8.03
N GLU A 304 -17.54 -14.61 7.95
CA GLU A 304 -16.70 -13.42 8.12
C GLU A 304 -16.02 -13.42 9.50
N ILE A 305 -14.81 -12.88 9.59
CA ILE A 305 -14.11 -12.74 10.88
C ILE A 305 -14.96 -11.93 11.86
N PRO A 306 -14.92 -12.26 13.17
CA PRO A 306 -15.69 -11.55 14.18
C PRO A 306 -15.44 -10.04 14.14
N GLY A 307 -16.52 -9.27 14.11
CA GLY A 307 -16.48 -7.81 14.12
C GLY A 307 -16.46 -7.14 12.74
N TRP A 308 -15.98 -7.81 11.67
CA TRP A 308 -15.80 -7.15 10.37
C TRP A 308 -17.11 -6.58 9.82
N LYS A 309 -18.19 -7.37 9.81
CA LYS A 309 -19.52 -6.90 9.38
C LYS A 309 -19.97 -5.63 10.11
N LYS A 310 -19.69 -5.53 11.41
CA LYS A 310 -20.05 -4.37 12.23
C LYS A 310 -19.20 -3.15 11.87
N VAL A 311 -17.88 -3.34 11.76
CA VAL A 311 -16.94 -2.27 11.40
C VAL A 311 -17.27 -1.72 10.01
N ARG A 312 -17.41 -2.61 9.01
CA ARG A 312 -17.79 -2.23 7.64
C ARG A 312 -19.12 -1.47 7.62
N ARG A 313 -20.13 -1.96 8.34
CA ARG A 313 -21.45 -1.30 8.43
C ARG A 313 -21.35 0.09 9.05
N GLN A 314 -20.58 0.25 10.12
CA GLN A 314 -20.38 1.55 10.77
C GLN A 314 -19.88 2.62 9.78
N PHE A 315 -18.79 2.32 9.05
CA PHE A 315 -18.24 3.27 8.08
C PHE A 315 -19.14 3.50 6.85
N ILE A 316 -19.95 2.51 6.46
CA ILE A 316 -20.99 2.71 5.46
C ILE A 316 -22.03 3.68 6.00
N ASP A 317 -22.58 3.43 7.18
CA ASP A 317 -23.67 4.23 7.75
C ASP A 317 -23.23 5.69 7.98
N ASP A 318 -21.96 5.93 8.33
CA ASP A 318 -21.40 7.29 8.45
C ASP A 318 -21.43 8.08 7.12
N LEU A 319 -21.41 7.40 5.96
CA LEU A 319 -21.44 8.02 4.62
C LEU A 319 -22.86 8.27 4.09
N LEU A 320 -23.88 7.73 4.76
CA LEU A 320 -25.26 7.74 4.26
C LEU A 320 -26.14 8.70 5.07
N PRO A 321 -27.16 9.30 4.45
CA PRO A 321 -28.20 9.99 5.19
C PRO A 321 -28.88 9.06 6.19
N GLU A 322 -29.19 9.58 7.38
CA GLU A 322 -29.99 8.82 8.35
C GLU A 322 -31.38 8.52 7.77
N ASP A 323 -31.89 7.31 8.04
CA ASP A 323 -33.21 6.88 7.58
C ASP A 323 -34.29 7.88 8.04
N GLY A 324 -34.95 8.54 7.07
CA GLY A 324 -36.00 9.53 7.33
C GLY A 324 -35.50 10.96 7.59
N SER A 325 -34.19 11.21 7.51
CA SER A 325 -33.64 12.57 7.48
C SER A 325 -33.88 13.25 6.13
N SER A 326 -33.89 14.59 6.11
CA SER A 326 -33.90 15.39 4.88
C SER A 326 -32.49 15.65 4.34
N SER A 327 -31.46 15.05 4.93
CA SER A 327 -30.07 15.28 4.56
C SER A 327 -29.75 14.62 3.23
N SER A 328 -29.02 15.34 2.38
CA SER A 328 -28.48 14.80 1.13
C SER A 328 -27.29 13.88 1.40
N PHE A 329 -26.92 13.06 0.41
CA PHE A 329 -25.69 12.28 0.47
C PHE A 329 -24.44 13.17 0.55
N VAL A 330 -24.47 14.33 -0.12
CA VAL A 330 -23.36 15.30 -0.07
C VAL A 330 -23.16 15.80 1.36
N GLU A 331 -24.23 16.22 2.04
CA GLU A 331 -24.16 16.68 3.44
C GLU A 331 -23.66 15.58 4.37
N SER A 332 -24.10 14.33 4.14
CA SER A 332 -23.70 13.17 4.94
C SER A 332 -22.20 12.85 4.75
N MET A 333 -21.71 12.84 3.51
CA MET A 333 -20.29 12.66 3.22
C MET A 333 -19.42 13.82 3.73
N GLU A 334 -19.92 15.06 3.71
CA GLU A 334 -19.23 16.19 4.31
C GLU A 334 -19.15 16.07 5.84
N ALA A 335 -20.21 15.61 6.49
CA ALA A 335 -20.22 15.30 7.92
C ALA A 335 -19.24 14.16 8.25
N ALA A 336 -19.24 13.09 7.45
CA ALA A 336 -18.28 11.99 7.58
C ALA A 336 -16.83 12.46 7.44
N SER A 337 -16.55 13.34 6.47
CA SER A 337 -15.22 13.94 6.28
C SER A 337 -14.78 14.81 7.46
N ALA A 338 -15.72 15.39 8.22
CA ALA A 338 -15.41 16.14 9.43
C ALA A 338 -15.20 15.23 10.64
N LEU A 339 -15.93 14.11 10.70
CA LEU A 339 -15.82 13.10 11.77
C LEU A 339 -14.54 12.27 11.65
N HIS A 340 -14.19 11.87 10.43
CA HIS A 340 -13.03 11.03 10.11
C HIS A 340 -11.96 11.89 9.43
N ASP A 341 -11.09 12.49 10.24
CA ASP A 341 -10.10 13.43 9.74
C ASP A 341 -9.00 12.75 8.91
N ILE A 342 -8.72 13.30 7.73
CA ILE A 342 -7.77 12.70 6.79
C ILE A 342 -6.33 12.67 7.31
N VAL A 343 -5.96 13.58 8.21
CA VAL A 343 -4.60 13.67 8.76
C VAL A 343 -4.34 12.54 9.75
N GLY A 344 -5.32 12.28 10.62
CA GLY A 344 -5.36 11.16 11.55
C GLY A 344 -5.34 9.83 10.81
N PHE A 345 -6.15 9.70 9.76
CA PHE A 345 -6.12 8.54 8.86
C PHE A 345 -4.72 8.30 8.27
N GLU A 346 -4.11 9.33 7.65
CA GLU A 346 -2.78 9.22 7.02
C GLU A 346 -1.70 8.81 8.04
N ARG A 347 -1.74 9.39 9.25
CA ARG A 347 -0.85 8.97 10.35
C ARG A 347 -1.08 7.52 10.75
N ASN A 348 -2.33 7.09 10.88
CA ASN A 348 -2.67 5.71 11.23
C ASN A 348 -2.17 4.71 10.20
N VAL A 349 -2.26 5.04 8.90
CA VAL A 349 -1.68 4.23 7.82
C VAL A 349 -0.16 4.15 7.96
N LEU A 350 0.53 5.28 8.09
CA LEU A 350 2.00 5.30 8.19
C LEU A 350 2.51 4.53 9.42
N VAL A 351 1.82 4.66 10.55
CA VAL A 351 2.10 3.90 11.77
C VAL A 351 1.87 2.40 11.55
N PHE A 352 0.79 2.05 10.86
CA PHE A 352 0.50 0.66 10.51
C PHE A 352 1.61 0.07 9.62
N LEU A 353 2.01 0.76 8.55
CA LEU A 353 3.11 0.33 7.67
C LEU A 353 4.43 0.20 8.44
N GLY A 354 4.71 1.13 9.36
CA GLY A 354 5.89 1.05 10.24
C GLY A 354 5.85 -0.17 11.17
N ALA A 355 4.67 -0.51 11.70
CA ALA A 355 4.47 -1.73 12.48
C ALA A 355 4.63 -2.99 11.62
N MET A 356 4.19 -2.98 10.37
CA MET A 356 4.40 -4.08 9.42
C MET A 356 5.89 -4.28 9.14
N ASN A 357 6.67 -3.20 8.97
CA ASN A 357 8.13 -3.28 8.78
C ASN A 357 8.84 -3.92 9.99
N LYS A 358 8.33 -3.64 11.19
CA LYS A 358 8.84 -4.16 12.48
C LYS A 358 8.25 -5.52 12.88
N SER A 359 7.37 -6.10 12.06
CA SER A 359 6.67 -7.35 12.40
C SER A 359 7.48 -8.62 12.07
N PHE A 360 8.64 -8.47 11.45
CA PHE A 360 9.65 -9.50 11.26
C PHE A 360 10.91 -9.09 12.03
N ASP A 361 11.74 -10.08 12.35
CA ASP A 361 13.03 -9.86 13.02
C ASP A 361 13.84 -8.78 12.29
N LYS A 362 14.44 -7.88 13.07
CA LYS A 362 15.21 -6.78 12.52
C LYS A 362 16.44 -7.34 11.80
N PRO A 363 16.76 -6.90 10.56
CA PRO A 363 17.92 -7.44 9.84
C PRO A 363 19.22 -7.24 10.62
N ASP A 364 20.12 -8.22 10.59
CA ASP A 364 21.35 -8.23 11.37
C ASP A 364 22.21 -6.98 11.15
N LEU A 365 22.36 -6.54 9.90
CA LEU A 365 23.12 -5.33 9.58
C LEU A 365 22.50 -4.05 10.16
N VAL A 366 21.18 -4.01 10.38
CA VAL A 366 20.52 -2.88 11.05
C VAL A 366 20.85 -2.88 12.53
N GLN A 367 20.87 -4.05 13.16
CA GLN A 367 21.25 -4.21 14.57
C GLN A 367 22.69 -3.75 14.81
N VAL A 368 23.60 -4.07 13.87
CA VAL A 368 24.99 -3.63 13.88
C VAL A 368 25.10 -2.11 13.71
N ASP A 369 24.41 -1.53 12.72
CA ASP A 369 24.36 -0.08 12.48
C ASP A 369 23.84 0.70 13.71
N GLU A 370 22.82 0.15 14.38
CA GLU A 370 22.24 0.72 15.60
C GLU A 370 23.05 0.41 16.87
N ARG A 371 24.15 -0.35 16.76
CA ARG A 371 25.01 -0.81 17.87
C ARG A 371 24.26 -1.56 18.96
N ARG A 372 23.20 -2.30 18.61
CA ARG A 372 22.37 -3.05 19.55
C ARG A 372 21.90 -4.35 18.92
N ILE A 373 22.32 -5.47 19.49
CA ILE A 373 21.94 -6.81 19.05
C ILE A 373 20.72 -7.26 19.84
N GLU A 374 19.66 -7.72 19.17
CA GLU A 374 18.46 -8.23 19.80
C GLU A 374 18.71 -9.62 20.41
N GLY A 375 18.13 -9.89 21.58
CA GLY A 375 18.28 -11.17 22.27
C GLY A 375 19.49 -11.30 23.22
N VAL A 376 20.33 -10.27 23.34
CA VAL A 376 21.46 -10.20 24.29
C VAL A 376 21.43 -8.91 25.10
N SER A 377 22.16 -8.86 26.23
CA SER A 377 22.28 -7.64 27.05
C SER A 377 23.03 -6.52 26.31
N GLU A 378 22.95 -5.29 26.82
CA GLU A 378 23.67 -4.14 26.25
C GLU A 378 25.19 -4.32 26.38
N GLU A 379 25.65 -4.88 27.51
CA GLU A 379 27.04 -5.24 27.74
C GLU A 379 27.52 -6.31 26.75
N GLU A 380 26.74 -7.38 26.53
CA GLU A 380 27.07 -8.44 25.57
C GLU A 380 27.04 -7.94 24.12
N SER A 381 26.06 -7.10 23.77
CA SER A 381 26.00 -6.43 22.45
C SER A 381 27.28 -5.65 22.19
N ARG A 382 27.73 -4.86 23.16
CA ARG A 382 28.95 -4.04 23.04
C ARG A 382 30.22 -4.90 22.95
N GLU A 383 30.29 -5.99 23.71
CA GLU A 383 31.41 -6.94 23.60
C GLU A 383 31.44 -7.66 22.25
N MET A 384 30.29 -8.02 21.69
CA MET A 384 30.19 -8.63 20.36
C MET A 384 30.62 -7.65 19.27
N LEU A 385 30.15 -6.41 19.29
CA LEU A 385 30.54 -5.37 18.34
C LEU A 385 32.05 -5.06 18.40
N ALA A 386 32.61 -4.97 19.62
CA ALA A 386 34.05 -4.78 19.82
C ALA A 386 34.88 -5.94 19.22
N LYS A 387 34.39 -7.18 19.30
CA LYS A 387 35.03 -8.35 18.66
C LYS A 387 34.93 -8.31 17.13
N MET A 388 33.92 -7.65 16.58
CA MET A 388 33.75 -7.42 15.14
C MET A 388 34.56 -6.21 14.63
N GLY A 389 35.23 -5.47 15.52
CA GLY A 389 36.03 -4.30 15.17
C GLY A 389 35.22 -3.03 14.88
N ILE A 390 34.00 -2.95 15.40
CA ILE A 390 33.04 -1.84 15.22
C ILE A 390 32.91 -1.01 16.50
#